data_AF-A0AAV8CL69-F1
#
_entry.id   AF-A0AAV8CL69-F1
#
_cell.length_a   1.000
_cell.length_b   1.000
_cell.length_c   1.000
_cell.angle_alpha   90.00
_cell.angle_beta   90.00
_cell.angle_gamma   90.00
#
_symmetry.space_group_name_H-M   'P 1'
#
loop_
_entity.id
_entity.type
_entity.pdbx_description
1 polymer ?
#
loop_
_entity_poly.entity_id
_entity_poly.type
_entity_poly.pdbx_seq_one_letter_code
_entity_poly.pdbx_strand_id
1 'polypeptide(L)'
;MHVTKEFKKKTFLKQFLLGLHVSNSISNPISIQQRKNSIKLSADLAMAFARGRTHWTHALITKLGQKEENKSTLKGILGRRYEILMARYSCPLLYQKVQRRKKSVRSYRFSYNAQKRRSSALKGSCVRVSPSVVARNLENRRTKVLKRLVPGGELLNGSALLSEALDYVISLKAQVDMMKSLWRATQVSSSSNVELVPSAPLQKKDASCTIANSEE
;
A
#
# COMPACT_ATOMS: atom_id res chain seq x y z
N MET A 1 13.16 -20.08 10.16
CA MET A 1 12.46 -19.76 8.90
C MET A 1 11.21 -18.96 9.24
N HIS A 2 11.09 -17.71 8.79
CA HIS A 2 9.89 -16.92 9.07
C HIS A 2 8.77 -17.36 8.11
N VAL A 3 7.71 -17.95 8.66
CA VAL A 3 6.48 -18.21 7.92
C VAL A 3 5.91 -16.85 7.51
N THR A 4 5.97 -16.55 6.21
CA THR A 4 5.32 -15.36 5.65
C THR A 4 3.82 -15.53 5.86
N LYS A 5 3.21 -14.61 6.62
CA LYS A 5 1.75 -14.67 6.80
C LYS A 5 1.09 -14.38 5.46
N GLU A 6 0.14 -15.23 5.10
CA GLU A 6 -0.69 -15.12 3.90
C GLU A 6 -1.35 -13.74 3.76
N PHE A 7 -1.42 -13.24 2.53
CA PHE A 7 -2.13 -12.00 2.20
C PHE A 7 -3.65 -12.21 2.30
N LYS A 8 -4.31 -11.49 3.21
CA LYS A 8 -5.74 -11.71 3.49
C LYS A 8 -6.65 -10.96 2.51
N LYS A 9 -7.01 -11.61 1.40
CA LYS A 9 -7.88 -11.04 0.34
C LYS A 9 -9.22 -10.48 0.86
N LYS A 10 -9.91 -11.20 1.75
CA LYS A 10 -11.17 -10.72 2.38
C LYS A 10 -10.96 -9.45 3.20
N THR A 11 -9.85 -9.36 3.92
CA THR A 11 -9.48 -8.16 4.69
C THR A 11 -9.17 -7.00 3.75
N PHE A 12 -8.43 -7.25 2.67
CA PHE A 12 -8.16 -6.25 1.64
C PHE A 12 -9.46 -5.64 1.12
N LEU A 13 -10.39 -6.48 0.64
CA LEU A 13 -11.64 -6.00 0.04
C LEU A 13 -12.49 -5.19 1.04
N LYS A 14 -12.64 -5.69 2.28
CA LYS A 14 -13.38 -4.98 3.33
C LYS A 14 -12.81 -3.59 3.59
N GLN A 15 -11.48 -3.49 3.73
CA GLN A 15 -10.82 -2.21 4.03
C GLN A 15 -10.81 -1.28 2.82
N PHE A 16 -10.69 -1.83 1.62
CA PHE A 16 -10.71 -1.06 0.38
C PHE A 16 -12.07 -0.39 0.16
N LEU A 17 -13.16 -1.16 0.28
CA LEU A 17 -14.53 -0.63 0.16
C LEU A 17 -14.85 0.39 1.26
N LEU A 18 -14.42 0.12 2.49
CA LEU A 18 -14.56 1.07 3.61
C LEU A 18 -13.85 2.38 3.31
N GLY A 19 -12.63 2.34 2.77
CA GLY A 19 -11.88 3.54 2.39
C GLY A 19 -12.55 4.35 1.29
N LEU A 20 -13.10 3.68 0.27
CA LEU A 20 -13.86 4.33 -0.79
C LEU A 20 -15.12 5.01 -0.25
N HIS A 21 -15.88 4.32 0.60
CA HIS A 21 -17.09 4.88 1.22
C HIS A 21 -16.78 6.13 2.05
N VAL A 22 -15.78 6.03 2.95
CA VAL A 22 -15.35 7.17 3.78
C VAL A 22 -14.89 8.34 2.92
N SER A 23 -14.14 8.09 1.83
CA SER A 23 -13.71 9.15 0.93
C SER A 23 -14.86 9.81 0.17
N ASN A 24 -15.93 9.07 -0.14
CA ASN A 24 -17.10 9.59 -0.82
C ASN A 24 -18.00 10.41 0.12
N SER A 25 -18.09 10.02 1.40
CA SER A 25 -18.87 10.76 2.41
C SER A 25 -18.22 12.06 2.86
N ILE A 26 -16.90 12.23 2.69
CA ILE A 26 -16.14 13.38 3.20
C ILE A 26 -16.13 14.58 2.22
N SER A 27 -16.49 14.38 0.95
CA SER A 27 -16.20 15.36 -0.11
C SER A 27 -17.40 15.74 -0.99
N ASN A 28 -17.55 17.04 -1.24
CA ASN A 28 -18.23 17.67 -2.39
C ASN A 28 -17.84 17.02 -3.73
N PRO A 29 -18.57 17.22 -4.86
CA PRO A 29 -18.31 16.52 -6.13
C PRO A 29 -16.82 16.45 -6.45
N ILE A 30 -16.29 15.23 -6.32
CA ILE A 30 -14.86 15.00 -6.16
C ILE A 30 -14.17 15.25 -7.50
N SER A 31 -13.15 16.12 -7.50
CA SER A 31 -12.29 16.28 -8.68
C SER A 31 -11.68 14.93 -9.08
N ILE A 32 -11.41 14.73 -10.36
CA ILE A 32 -10.83 13.47 -10.86
C ILE A 32 -9.50 13.15 -10.12
N GLN A 33 -8.70 14.18 -9.82
CA GLN A 33 -7.44 14.02 -9.10
C GLN A 33 -7.65 13.56 -7.65
N GLN A 34 -8.62 14.13 -6.94
CA GLN A 34 -8.96 13.68 -5.58
C GLN A 34 -9.50 12.25 -5.59
N ARG A 35 -10.34 11.87 -6.57
CA ARG A 35 -10.80 10.47 -6.72
C ARG A 35 -9.63 9.51 -6.89
N LYS A 36 -8.69 9.83 -7.77
CA LYS A 36 -7.46 9.05 -7.98
C LYS A 36 -6.64 8.90 -6.70
N ASN A 37 -6.47 9.99 -5.96
CA ASN A 37 -5.74 9.98 -4.70
C ASN A 37 -6.46 9.15 -3.62
N SER A 38 -7.77 9.25 -3.50
CA SER A 38 -8.60 8.47 -2.56
C SER A 38 -8.58 6.98 -2.87
N ILE A 39 -8.66 6.60 -4.15
CA ILE A 39 -8.54 5.20 -4.59
C ILE A 39 -7.16 4.66 -4.22
N LYS A 40 -6.10 5.41 -4.54
CA LYS A 40 -4.72 5.01 -4.22
C LYS A 40 -4.52 4.84 -2.71
N LEU A 41 -4.96 5.82 -1.92
CA LEU A 41 -4.87 5.77 -0.46
C LEU A 41 -5.62 4.58 0.12
N SER A 42 -6.85 4.33 -0.35
CA SER A 42 -7.66 3.20 0.09
C SER A 42 -6.99 1.87 -0.25
N ALA A 43 -6.40 1.76 -1.43
CA ALA A 43 -5.69 0.56 -1.87
C ALA A 43 -4.41 0.30 -1.05
N ASP A 44 -3.59 1.33 -0.83
CA ASP A 44 -2.36 1.25 -0.04
C ASP A 44 -2.67 0.85 1.41
N LEU A 45 -3.69 1.47 2.01
CA LEU A 45 -4.13 1.15 3.37
C LEU A 45 -4.71 -0.27 3.47
N ALA A 46 -5.57 -0.66 2.53
CA ALA A 46 -6.15 -2.00 2.48
C ALA A 46 -5.08 -3.08 2.32
N MET A 47 -4.07 -2.85 1.47
CA MET A 47 -2.93 -3.74 1.30
C MET A 47 -2.16 -3.90 2.62
N ALA A 48 -1.92 -2.79 3.33
CA ALA A 48 -1.23 -2.82 4.62
C ALA A 48 -1.99 -3.62 5.69
N PHE A 49 -3.32 -3.46 5.76
CA PHE A 49 -4.16 -4.24 6.67
C PHE A 49 -4.25 -5.72 6.30
N ALA A 50 -4.37 -6.03 5.00
CA ALA A 50 -4.49 -7.38 4.50
C ALA A 50 -3.24 -8.21 4.80
N ARG A 51 -2.06 -7.58 4.74
CA ARG A 51 -0.81 -8.23 5.08
C ARG A 51 -0.57 -8.32 6.59
N GLY A 52 -0.92 -7.26 7.34
CA GLY A 52 -0.74 -7.18 8.78
C GLY A 52 0.53 -6.44 9.21
N ARG A 53 1.13 -6.82 10.33
CA ARG A 53 2.22 -6.07 10.98
C ARG A 53 3.58 -6.46 10.40
N THR A 54 4.13 -5.61 9.53
CA THR A 54 5.48 -5.72 8.94
C THR A 54 6.14 -4.33 8.97
N HIS A 55 7.45 -4.23 8.73
CA HIS A 55 8.08 -2.91 8.71
C HIS A 55 7.54 -2.06 7.56
N TRP A 56 7.38 -2.66 6.38
CA TRP A 56 6.89 -1.93 5.21
C TRP A 56 5.44 -1.49 5.37
N THR A 57 4.55 -2.28 5.99
CA THR A 57 3.16 -1.87 6.21
C THR A 57 3.04 -0.71 7.20
N HIS A 58 3.85 -0.73 8.27
CA HIS A 58 3.92 0.39 9.20
C HIS A 58 4.48 1.65 8.53
N ALA A 59 5.57 1.53 7.76
CA ALA A 59 6.17 2.64 7.04
C ALA A 59 5.23 3.23 5.98
N LEU A 60 4.41 2.39 5.34
CA LEU A 60 3.38 2.82 4.40
C LEU A 60 2.32 3.67 5.12
N ILE A 61 1.75 3.17 6.23
CA ILE A 61 0.70 3.87 6.98
C ILE A 61 1.21 5.19 7.55
N THR A 62 2.44 5.23 8.08
CA THR A 62 3.03 6.48 8.58
C THR A 62 3.26 7.49 7.47
N LYS A 63 3.75 7.05 6.30
CA LYS A 63 3.92 7.91 5.12
C LYS A 63 2.59 8.49 4.65
N LEU A 64 1.51 7.71 4.69
CA LEU A 64 0.17 8.20 4.35
C LEU A 64 -0.32 9.24 5.35
N GLY A 65 -0.07 9.05 6.65
CA GLY A 65 -0.49 9.95 7.73
C GLY A 65 0.30 11.27 7.84
N GLN A 66 1.46 11.37 7.19
CA GLN A 66 2.22 12.63 7.10
C GLN A 66 1.51 13.72 6.28
N LYS A 67 0.63 13.33 5.36
CA LYS A 67 -0.11 14.26 4.51
C LYS A 67 -1.38 14.72 5.20
N GLU A 68 -1.55 16.04 5.36
CA GLU A 68 -2.76 16.63 5.98
C GLU A 68 -4.04 16.22 5.26
N GLU A 69 -4.03 16.21 3.93
CA GLU A 69 -5.15 15.80 3.06
C GLU A 69 -5.70 14.40 3.40
N ASN A 70 -4.86 13.52 3.93
CA ASN A 70 -5.21 12.13 4.20
C ASN A 70 -5.70 11.89 5.62
N LYS A 71 -5.50 12.85 6.54
CA LYS A 71 -5.67 12.60 7.98
C LYS A 71 -7.11 12.27 8.36
N SER A 72 -8.08 13.00 7.82
CA SER A 72 -9.51 12.77 8.09
C SER A 72 -9.94 11.39 7.61
N THR A 73 -9.58 11.02 6.39
CA THR A 73 -9.86 9.70 5.80
C THR A 73 -9.19 8.58 6.58
N LEU A 74 -7.90 8.74 6.93
CA LEU A 74 -7.18 7.76 7.74
C LEU A 74 -7.79 7.62 9.13
N LYS A 75 -8.16 8.71 9.79
CA LYS A 75 -8.84 8.67 11.09
C LYS A 75 -10.19 7.96 10.98
N GLY A 76 -10.95 8.19 9.92
CA GLY A 76 -12.22 7.50 9.65
C GLY A 76 -12.07 5.99 9.45
N ILE A 77 -11.02 5.53 8.76
CA ILE A 77 -10.81 4.11 8.48
C ILE A 77 -10.14 3.38 9.66
N LEU A 78 -9.12 3.99 10.27
CA LEU A 78 -8.32 3.38 11.34
C LEU A 78 -8.97 3.57 12.73
N GLY A 79 -9.82 4.58 12.91
CA GLY A 79 -10.43 4.94 14.19
C GLY A 79 -9.39 5.12 15.29
N ARG A 80 -9.62 4.50 16.46
CA ARG A 80 -8.68 4.51 17.60
C ARG A 80 -7.27 3.98 17.25
N ARG A 81 -7.14 3.13 16.21
CA ARG A 81 -5.82 2.62 15.78
C ARG A 81 -4.97 3.72 15.13
N TYR A 82 -5.59 4.75 14.56
CA TYR A 82 -4.89 5.89 13.97
C TYR A 82 -3.98 6.55 15.01
N GLU A 83 -4.55 6.91 16.15
CA GLU A 83 -3.83 7.58 17.24
C GLU A 83 -2.69 6.71 17.78
N ILE A 84 -2.92 5.40 17.94
CA ILE A 84 -1.88 4.45 18.39
C ILE A 84 -0.72 4.35 17.39
N LEU A 85 -1.04 4.28 16.09
CA LEU A 85 -0.03 4.15 15.03
C LEU A 85 0.74 5.45 14.82
N MET A 86 0.05 6.60 14.89
CA MET A 86 0.66 7.91 14.74
C MET A 86 1.42 8.35 16.00
N ALA A 87 0.98 7.98 17.21
CA ALA A 87 1.71 8.27 18.46
C ALA A 87 3.09 7.60 18.50
N ARG A 88 3.22 6.39 17.94
CA ARG A 88 4.52 5.70 17.77
C ARG A 88 5.46 6.43 16.81
N TYR A 89 4.91 7.25 15.91
CA TYR A 89 5.66 8.08 14.96
C TYR A 89 5.99 9.46 15.54
N SER A 90 5.05 10.09 16.23
CA SER A 90 5.22 11.41 16.86
C SER A 90 6.08 11.39 18.12
N CYS A 91 6.37 10.23 18.70
CA CYS A 91 7.20 10.11 19.91
C CYS A 91 8.70 10.30 19.56
N PRO A 92 9.35 11.40 20.01
CA PRO A 92 10.74 11.68 19.67
C PRO A 92 11.72 10.64 20.25
N LEU A 93 11.35 9.91 21.30
CA LEU A 93 12.26 8.98 22.00
C LEU A 93 12.65 7.75 21.18
N LEU A 94 11.83 7.34 20.20
CA LEU A 94 12.14 6.24 19.29
C LEU A 94 12.81 6.71 18.00
N TYR A 95 12.47 7.90 17.49
CA TYR A 95 13.12 8.49 16.31
C TYR A 95 14.52 9.06 16.63
N GLN A 96 14.77 9.53 17.85
CA GLN A 96 16.04 10.14 18.27
C GLN A 96 17.17 9.13 18.53
N LYS A 97 16.86 7.83 18.69
CA LYS A 97 17.91 6.78 18.75
C LYS A 97 18.63 6.58 17.41
N VAL A 98 18.05 7.02 16.29
CA VAL A 98 18.69 6.96 14.96
C VAL A 98 19.62 8.16 14.72
N GLN A 99 19.33 9.34 15.30
CA GLN A 99 20.19 10.53 15.17
C GLN A 99 21.35 10.55 16.20
N ARG A 100 21.18 9.95 17.39
CA ARG A 100 22.25 9.92 18.42
C ARG A 100 23.43 8.98 18.10
N ARG A 101 23.35 8.13 17.07
CA ARG A 101 24.50 7.33 16.58
C ARG A 101 25.41 8.07 15.59
N LYS A 102 25.14 9.34 15.27
CA LYS A 102 26.03 10.13 14.38
C LYS A 102 27.07 10.97 15.12
N LYS A 103 26.90 11.20 16.43
CA LYS A 103 27.87 11.98 17.23
C LYS A 103 29.06 11.14 17.72
N SER A 104 28.91 9.84 18.00
CA SER A 104 30.07 8.99 18.36
C SER A 104 30.88 8.51 17.15
N VAL A 105 30.31 8.55 15.94
CA VAL A 105 31.06 8.24 14.70
C VAL A 105 31.98 9.41 14.32
N ARG A 106 31.74 10.62 14.83
CA ARG A 106 32.57 11.80 14.53
C ARG A 106 33.93 11.74 15.24
N SER A 107 34.01 11.19 16.45
CA SER A 107 35.28 10.97 17.17
C SER A 107 36.07 9.81 16.59
N TYR A 108 35.41 8.69 16.21
CA TYR A 108 36.09 7.55 15.58
C TYR A 108 36.57 7.84 14.14
N ARG A 109 35.86 8.69 13.39
CA ARG A 109 36.31 9.12 12.04
C ARG A 109 37.55 10.00 12.08
N PHE A 110 37.75 10.77 13.15
CA PHE A 110 38.94 11.62 13.28
C PHE A 110 40.19 10.79 13.55
N SER A 111 40.11 9.79 14.43
CA SER A 111 41.24 8.89 14.72
C SER A 111 41.56 7.93 13.55
N TYR A 112 40.54 7.34 12.91
CA TYR A 112 40.76 6.43 11.77
C TYR A 112 41.35 7.13 10.53
N ASN A 113 40.92 8.36 10.23
CA ASN A 113 41.47 9.12 9.10
C ASN A 113 42.87 9.68 9.39
N ALA A 114 43.20 10.01 10.64
CA ALA A 114 44.54 10.39 11.05
C ALA A 114 45.53 9.22 10.89
N GLN A 115 45.10 8.00 11.24
CA GLN A 115 45.91 6.78 11.07
C GLN A 115 46.13 6.45 9.58
N LYS A 116 45.11 6.62 8.74
CA LYS A 116 45.18 6.35 7.28
C LYS A 116 46.04 7.36 6.50
N ARG A 117 46.17 8.59 6.99
CA ARG A 117 47.08 9.61 6.41
C ARG A 117 48.55 9.30 6.68
N ARG A 118 48.87 8.59 7.76
CA ARG A 118 50.25 8.11 8.01
C ARG A 118 50.62 6.88 7.16
N SER A 119 49.65 6.06 6.75
CA SER A 119 49.90 4.86 5.92
C SER A 119 49.91 5.12 4.41
N SER A 120 49.37 6.26 3.96
CA SER A 120 49.29 6.62 2.52
C SER A 120 50.49 7.39 2.00
N ALA A 121 51.40 7.83 2.88
CA ALA A 121 52.65 8.47 2.50
C ALA A 121 53.71 7.49 1.93
N LEU A 122 53.44 6.18 1.91
CA LEU A 122 54.41 5.15 1.49
C LEU A 122 53.98 4.24 0.33
N LYS A 123 52.85 4.48 -0.36
CA LYS A 123 52.42 3.60 -1.46
C LYS A 123 51.88 4.36 -2.67
N GLY A 124 52.80 4.81 -3.51
CA GLY A 124 52.57 5.06 -4.93
C GLY A 124 52.45 3.74 -5.71
N SER A 125 51.39 2.97 -5.44
CA SER A 125 51.07 1.75 -6.19
C SER A 125 49.67 1.88 -6.75
N CYS A 126 49.51 1.68 -8.06
CA CYS A 126 48.21 1.44 -8.70
C CYS A 126 47.53 0.28 -7.94
N VAL A 127 46.61 0.60 -7.03
CA VAL A 127 45.88 -0.41 -6.27
C VAL A 127 44.86 -1.01 -7.23
N ARG A 128 45.20 -2.14 -7.84
CA ARG A 128 44.23 -3.02 -8.50
C ARG A 128 43.15 -3.32 -7.46
N VAL A 129 41.99 -2.69 -7.62
CA VAL A 129 40.85 -2.88 -6.71
C VAL A 129 40.49 -4.35 -6.78
N SER A 130 40.59 -5.06 -5.64
CA SER A 130 40.24 -6.47 -5.57
C SER A 130 38.82 -6.68 -6.13
N PRO A 131 38.57 -7.74 -6.92
CA PRO A 131 37.22 -8.09 -7.40
C PRO A 131 36.19 -8.13 -6.27
N SER A 132 36.60 -8.53 -5.05
CA SER A 132 35.75 -8.53 -3.86
C SER A 132 35.27 -7.14 -3.44
N VAL A 133 36.10 -6.10 -3.60
CA VAL A 133 35.75 -4.71 -3.28
C VAL A 133 34.79 -4.17 -4.34
N VAL A 134 35.01 -4.51 -5.61
CA VAL A 134 34.08 -4.18 -6.70
C VAL A 134 32.71 -4.82 -6.47
N ALA A 135 32.67 -6.11 -6.12
CA ALA A 135 31.45 -6.84 -5.78
C ALA A 135 30.69 -6.20 -4.61
N ARG A 136 31.37 -5.91 -3.49
CA ARG A 136 30.77 -5.21 -2.35
C ARG A 136 30.23 -3.83 -2.74
N ASN A 137 30.93 -3.08 -3.58
CA ASN A 137 30.45 -1.77 -4.03
C ASN A 137 29.19 -1.88 -4.89
N LEU A 138 29.12 -2.88 -5.76
CA LEU A 138 27.94 -3.19 -6.56
C LEU A 138 26.76 -3.59 -5.68
N GLU A 139 26.97 -4.50 -4.74
CA GLU A 139 25.97 -4.92 -3.75
C GLU A 139 25.47 -3.73 -2.94
N ASN A 140 26.38 -2.90 -2.42
CA ASN A 140 26.02 -1.69 -1.70
C ASN A 140 25.17 -0.71 -2.53
N ARG A 141 25.44 -0.59 -3.84
CA ARG A 141 24.62 0.22 -4.76
C ARG A 141 23.23 -0.40 -4.94
N ARG A 142 23.16 -1.70 -5.21
CA ARG A 142 21.89 -2.43 -5.38
C ARG A 142 21.04 -2.36 -4.10
N THR A 143 21.65 -2.59 -2.94
CA THR A 143 20.99 -2.46 -1.64
C THR A 143 20.49 -1.04 -1.40
N LYS A 144 21.26 0.00 -1.75
CA LYS A 144 20.79 1.40 -1.63
C LYS A 144 19.56 1.68 -2.48
N VAL A 145 19.50 1.15 -3.69
CA VAL A 145 18.32 1.28 -4.56
C VAL A 145 17.12 0.55 -3.92
N LEU A 146 17.32 -0.71 -3.51
CA LEU A 146 16.26 -1.51 -2.90
C LEU A 146 15.68 -0.86 -1.64
N LYS A 147 16.55 -0.27 -0.80
CA LYS A 147 16.13 0.46 0.40
C LYS A 147 15.16 1.60 0.14
N ARG A 148 15.29 2.29 -1.01
CA ARG A 148 14.42 3.41 -1.41
C ARG A 148 13.09 2.95 -2.02
N LEU A 149 13.04 1.73 -2.55
CA LEU A 149 11.87 1.16 -3.20
C LEU A 149 10.92 0.51 -2.18
N VAL A 150 11.48 -0.20 -1.20
CA VAL A 150 10.69 -0.84 -0.14
C VAL A 150 10.33 0.21 0.91
N PRO A 151 9.05 0.40 1.24
CA PRO A 151 8.65 1.31 2.31
C PRO A 151 9.38 0.99 3.62
N GLY A 152 10.10 1.95 4.20
CA GLY A 152 10.86 1.75 5.44
C GLY A 152 12.14 0.93 5.29
N GLY A 153 12.56 0.61 4.07
CA GLY A 153 13.75 -0.18 3.77
C GLY A 153 15.05 0.47 4.25
N GLU A 154 15.10 1.79 4.41
CA GLU A 154 16.29 2.50 4.86
C GLU A 154 16.82 2.01 6.21
N LEU A 155 15.89 1.62 7.10
CA LEU A 155 16.15 1.17 8.47
C LEU A 155 16.55 -0.32 8.56
N LEU A 156 16.46 -1.07 7.47
CA LEU A 156 16.65 -2.52 7.45
C LEU A 156 18.07 -2.94 7.08
N ASN A 157 18.47 -4.11 7.58
CA ASN A 157 19.73 -4.79 7.24
C ASN A 157 19.51 -5.76 6.07
N GLY A 158 20.57 -6.26 5.43
CA GLY A 158 20.49 -7.02 4.16
C GLY A 158 19.44 -8.14 4.12
N SER A 159 19.48 -9.10 5.04
CA SER A 159 18.53 -10.22 5.07
C SER A 159 17.09 -9.78 5.37
N ALA A 160 16.90 -8.88 6.35
CA ALA A 160 15.59 -8.33 6.69
C ALA A 160 14.98 -7.50 5.54
N LEU A 161 15.82 -6.75 4.81
CA LEU A 161 15.43 -5.98 3.64
C LEU A 161 14.95 -6.91 2.52
N LEU A 162 15.65 -8.02 2.26
CA LEU A 162 15.24 -9.00 1.26
C LEU A 162 13.93 -9.68 1.64
N SER A 163 13.75 -10.07 2.90
CA SER A 163 12.48 -10.67 3.34
C SER A 163 11.30 -9.70 3.23
N GLU A 164 11.49 -8.43 3.60
CA GLU A 164 10.43 -7.41 3.49
C GLU A 164 10.18 -7.02 2.01
N ALA A 165 11.21 -7.03 1.16
CA ALA A 165 11.06 -6.81 -0.28
C ALA A 165 10.24 -7.90 -0.95
N LEU A 166 10.55 -9.18 -0.66
CA LEU A 166 9.77 -10.32 -1.16
C LEU A 166 8.31 -10.21 -0.73
N ASP A 167 8.10 -9.92 0.54
CA ASP A 167 6.77 -9.79 1.12
C ASP A 167 5.96 -8.64 0.49
N TYR A 168 6.62 -7.51 0.24
CA TYR A 168 6.02 -6.36 -0.41
C TYR A 168 5.66 -6.67 -1.87
N VAL A 169 6.52 -7.36 -2.62
CA VAL A 169 6.23 -7.76 -4.01
C VAL A 169 5.05 -8.72 -4.08
N ILE A 170 4.96 -9.70 -3.16
CA ILE A 170 3.81 -10.62 -3.08
C ILE A 170 2.52 -9.83 -2.80
N SER A 171 2.58 -8.87 -1.87
CA SER A 171 1.42 -8.04 -1.52
C SER A 171 0.99 -7.11 -2.64
N LEU A 172 1.94 -6.55 -3.40
CA LEU A 172 1.67 -5.73 -4.59
C LEU A 172 0.99 -6.54 -5.69
N LYS A 173 1.47 -7.77 -5.96
CA LYS A 173 0.83 -8.67 -6.93
C LYS A 173 -0.62 -8.95 -6.52
N ALA A 174 -0.84 -9.33 -5.27
CA ALA A 174 -2.17 -9.59 -4.74
C ALA A 174 -3.09 -8.36 -4.83
N GLN A 175 -2.59 -7.16 -4.52
CA GLN A 175 -3.33 -5.91 -4.68
C GLN A 175 -3.77 -5.69 -6.12
N VAL A 176 -2.85 -5.83 -7.09
CA VAL A 176 -3.13 -5.64 -8.51
C VAL A 176 -4.16 -6.65 -9.01
N ASP A 177 -4.04 -7.91 -8.61
CA ASP A 177 -4.98 -8.97 -9.00
C ASP A 177 -6.39 -8.72 -8.45
N MET A 178 -6.50 -8.24 -7.22
CA MET A 178 -7.78 -7.86 -6.61
C MET A 178 -8.41 -6.67 -7.36
N MET A 179 -7.62 -5.64 -7.67
CA MET A 179 -8.12 -4.47 -8.41
C MET A 179 -8.57 -4.82 -9.84
N LYS A 180 -7.83 -5.70 -10.54
CA LYS A 180 -8.22 -6.21 -11.86
C LYS A 180 -9.52 -7.02 -11.80
N SER A 181 -9.67 -7.86 -10.77
CA SER A 181 -10.89 -8.65 -10.56
C SER A 181 -12.10 -7.75 -10.32
N LEU A 182 -11.95 -6.71 -9.51
CA LEU A 182 -13.01 -5.72 -9.28
C LEU A 182 -13.39 -5.00 -10.57
N TRP A 183 -12.41 -4.55 -11.34
CA TRP A 183 -12.67 -3.90 -12.62
C TRP A 183 -13.43 -4.82 -13.59
N ARG A 184 -12.99 -6.08 -13.73
CA ARG A 184 -13.71 -7.07 -14.56
C ARG A 184 -15.15 -7.28 -14.09
N ALA A 185 -15.36 -7.42 -12.78
CA ALA A 185 -16.71 -7.56 -12.21
C ALA A 185 -17.59 -6.36 -12.55
N THR A 186 -17.07 -5.13 -12.46
CA THR A 186 -17.84 -3.93 -12.82
C THR A 186 -18.17 -3.82 -14.32
N GLN A 187 -17.30 -4.30 -15.21
CA GLN A 187 -17.57 -4.32 -16.66
C GLN A 187 -18.69 -5.31 -17.03
N VAL A 188 -18.76 -6.44 -16.31
CA VAL A 188 -19.85 -7.41 -16.48
C VAL A 188 -21.17 -6.81 -16.02
N SER A 189 -21.18 -6.10 -14.88
CA SER A 189 -22.39 -5.44 -14.35
C SER A 189 -22.91 -4.30 -15.23
N SER A 190 -22.03 -3.58 -15.94
CA SER A 190 -22.45 -2.56 -16.90
C SER A 190 -23.02 -3.14 -18.19
N SER A 191 -22.73 -4.40 -18.51
CA SER A 191 -23.21 -5.08 -19.73
C SER A 191 -24.49 -5.88 -19.50
N SER A 192 -24.78 -6.29 -18.26
CA SER A 192 -25.98 -7.07 -17.90
C SER A 192 -27.21 -6.23 -17.54
N ASN A 193 -27.16 -4.89 -17.63
CA ASN A 193 -28.31 -4.00 -17.41
C ASN A 193 -29.08 -3.67 -18.72
N VAL A 194 -28.78 -4.36 -19.82
CA VAL A 194 -29.47 -4.21 -21.11
C VAL A 194 -30.17 -5.51 -21.48
N GLU A 195 -31.01 -6.06 -20.60
CA GLU A 195 -32.09 -6.94 -21.05
C GLU A 195 -33.17 -7.07 -19.98
N LEU A 196 -34.42 -7.08 -20.45
CA LEU A 196 -35.70 -7.16 -19.73
C LEU A 196 -36.30 -5.82 -19.26
N VAL A 197 -36.76 -5.03 -20.23
CA VAL A 197 -38.06 -4.36 -20.12
C VAL A 197 -39.11 -5.20 -20.86
N PRO A 198 -40.25 -5.55 -20.22
CA PRO A 198 -41.38 -6.21 -20.85
C PRO A 198 -42.35 -5.18 -21.44
N SER A 199 -42.82 -5.39 -22.68
CA SER A 199 -43.95 -4.67 -23.30
C SER A 199 -44.49 -5.53 -24.46
N ALA A 200 -45.57 -6.30 -24.24
CA ALA A 200 -46.98 -5.97 -24.58
C ALA A 200 -47.34 -6.42 -26.03
N PRO A 201 -48.59 -6.79 -26.40
CA PRO A 201 -49.82 -6.17 -25.90
C PRO A 201 -51.05 -7.05 -25.61
N LEU A 202 -51.92 -6.43 -24.81
CA LEU A 202 -53.36 -6.66 -24.63
C LEU A 202 -54.09 -7.10 -25.91
N GLN A 203 -54.84 -8.21 -25.82
CA GLN A 203 -56.01 -8.43 -26.65
C GLN A 203 -57.27 -8.09 -25.83
N LYS A 204 -57.90 -6.97 -26.18
CA LYS A 204 -59.32 -6.75 -25.96
C LYS A 204 -60.09 -7.70 -26.89
N LYS A 205 -60.98 -8.51 -26.36
CA LYS A 205 -62.10 -9.08 -27.11
C LYS A 205 -63.38 -8.81 -26.32
N ASP A 206 -63.99 -7.68 -26.67
CA ASP A 206 -65.41 -7.45 -26.44
C ASP A 206 -66.18 -8.35 -27.41
N ALA A 207 -67.05 -9.20 -26.89
CA ALA A 207 -68.19 -9.74 -27.63
C ALA A 207 -69.30 -10.08 -26.64
N SER A 208 -70.30 -9.20 -26.62
CA SER A 208 -71.60 -9.35 -25.98
C SER A 208 -72.60 -9.88 -27.00
N CYS A 209 -73.32 -10.96 -26.68
CA CYS A 209 -74.71 -11.27 -27.10
C CYS A 209 -75.14 -12.56 -26.35
N THR A 210 -76.04 -12.54 -25.36
CA THR A 210 -77.52 -12.44 -25.45
C THR A 210 -78.21 -13.82 -25.42
N ILE A 211 -78.94 -14.05 -24.32
CA ILE A 211 -80.19 -14.84 -24.13
C ILE A 211 -80.13 -16.38 -24.10
N ALA A 212 -80.50 -16.95 -22.94
CA ALA A 212 -81.70 -17.80 -22.79
C ALA A 212 -82.06 -18.00 -21.30
N ASN A 213 -83.26 -17.53 -20.93
CA ASN A 213 -84.02 -17.97 -19.76
C ASN A 213 -84.86 -19.19 -20.16
N SER A 214 -84.96 -20.19 -19.27
CA SER A 214 -86.08 -21.15 -19.13
C SER A 214 -85.68 -22.16 -18.03
N GLU A 215 -86.22 -22.04 -16.82
CA GLU A 215 -87.38 -22.81 -16.32
C GLU A 215 -87.05 -24.30 -16.05
N GLU A 216 -86.77 -24.63 -14.78
CA GLU A 216 -87.56 -25.50 -13.87
C GLU A 216 -86.86 -25.66 -12.51
#